data_AF-A0A411YAW0-F1
#
_entry.id   AF-A0A411YAW0-F1
#
_cell.length_a   1.000
_cell.length_b   1.000
_cell.length_c   1.000
_cell.angle_alpha   90.00
_cell.angle_beta   90.00
_cell.angle_gamma   90.00
#
_symmetry.space_group_name_H-M   'P 1'
#
loop_
_entity.id
_entity.type
_entity.pdbx_description
1 polymer ?
#
loop_
_entity_poly.entity_id
_entity_poly.type
_entity_poly.pdbx_seq_one_letter_code
_entity_poly.pdbx_strand_id
1 'polypeptide(L)'
;MTDVTSYERATAEQVRAHADQLRAAAQAAGLSNVRIRDDGTLVVHSPDPGYRQIFDLADRAEDIVGCYVHVIGDNVPAAEGARPL
;
A
#
# COMPACT_ATOMS: atom_id res chain seq x y z
N MET A 1 -6.59 -5.11 -30.88
CA MET A 1 -6.98 -6.01 -29.79
C MET A 1 -6.37 -5.41 -28.54
N THR A 2 -7.11 -4.51 -27.88
CA THR A 2 -6.65 -3.88 -26.65
C THR A 2 -7.02 -4.87 -25.55
N ASP A 3 -6.05 -5.67 -25.13
CA ASP A 3 -6.19 -6.49 -23.94
C ASP A 3 -6.36 -5.50 -22.78
N VAL A 4 -7.60 -5.27 -22.36
CA VAL A 4 -7.87 -4.63 -21.08
C VAL A 4 -7.51 -5.70 -20.07
N THR A 5 -6.24 -5.74 -19.67
CA THR A 5 -5.77 -6.53 -18.53
C THR A 5 -6.62 -6.08 -17.36
N SER A 6 -7.64 -6.88 -17.07
CA SER A 6 -8.50 -6.68 -15.92
C SER A 6 -7.63 -7.06 -14.73
N TYR A 7 -6.88 -6.08 -14.21
CA TYR A 7 -6.10 -6.28 -12.98
C TYR A 7 -7.08 -6.65 -11.88
N GLU A 8 -7.18 -7.93 -11.57
CA GLU A 8 -8.06 -8.41 -10.52
C GLU A 8 -7.53 -7.86 -9.19
N ARG A 9 -8.35 -7.08 -8.51
CA ARG A 9 -8.02 -6.57 -7.18
C ARG A 9 -8.06 -7.74 -6.20
N ALA A 10 -7.01 -7.88 -5.40
CA ALA A 10 -6.94 -8.85 -4.32
C ALA A 10 -8.12 -8.68 -3.35
N THR A 11 -8.75 -9.79 -3.01
CA THR A 11 -9.77 -9.86 -1.97
C THR A 11 -9.14 -9.69 -0.58
N ALA A 12 -9.95 -9.31 0.41
CA ALA A 12 -9.52 -9.22 1.80
C ALA A 12 -8.94 -10.54 2.33
N GLU A 13 -9.49 -11.68 1.90
CA GLU A 13 -9.01 -13.01 2.29
C GLU A 13 -7.61 -13.29 1.74
N GLN A 14 -7.39 -13.03 0.45
CA GLN A 14 -6.06 -13.16 -0.17
C GLN A 14 -5.03 -12.27 0.52
N VAL A 15 -5.36 -10.99 0.78
CA VAL A 15 -4.44 -10.07 1.47
C VAL A 15 -4.12 -10.56 2.88
N ARG A 16 -5.11 -11.07 3.62
CA ARG A 16 -4.92 -11.61 4.98
C ARG A 16 -4.10 -12.89 4.98
N ALA A 17 -4.26 -13.76 3.98
CA ALA A 17 -3.45 -14.98 3.84
C ALA A 17 -1.95 -14.68 3.69
N HIS A 18 -1.62 -13.53 3.10
CA HIS A 18 -0.23 -13.07 2.91
C HIS A 18 0.20 -11.95 3.87
N ALA A 19 -0.54 -11.73 4.97
CA ALA A 19 -0.35 -10.57 5.84
C ALA A 19 1.07 -10.40 6.37
N ASP A 20 1.73 -11.50 6.78
CA ASP A 20 3.09 -11.42 7.33
C ASP A 20 4.14 -11.11 6.26
N GLN A 21 3.97 -11.62 5.05
CA GLN A 21 4.84 -11.31 3.91
C GLN A 21 4.69 -9.84 3.49
N LEU A 22 3.45 -9.33 3.48
CA LEU A 22 3.16 -7.93 3.18
C LEU A 22 3.74 -6.99 4.24
N ARG A 23 3.65 -7.34 5.53
CA ARG A 23 4.30 -6.58 6.61
C ARG A 23 5.83 -6.57 6.48
N ALA A 24 6.43 -7.71 6.15
CA ALA A 24 7.87 -7.80 5.93
C ALA A 24 8.31 -6.96 4.73
N ALA A 25 7.55 -7.00 3.62
CA ALA A 25 7.82 -6.18 2.44
C ALA A 25 7.73 -4.68 2.75
N ALA A 26 6.72 -4.25 3.49
CA ALA A 26 6.59 -2.86 3.92
C ALA A 26 7.77 -2.41 4.80
N GLN A 27 8.19 -3.23 5.77
CA GLN A 27 9.37 -2.92 6.60
C GLN A 27 10.65 -2.82 5.77
N ALA A 28 10.85 -3.74 4.80
CA ALA A 28 12.00 -3.69 3.90
C ALA A 28 12.01 -2.44 3.02
N ALA A 29 10.84 -1.89 2.70
CA ALA A 29 10.68 -0.62 1.98
C ALA A 29 10.83 0.62 2.88
N GLY A 30 11.13 0.46 4.17
CA GLY A 30 11.26 1.56 5.13
C GLY A 30 9.92 2.12 5.64
N LEU A 31 8.82 1.42 5.36
CA LEU A 31 7.47 1.81 5.77
C LEU A 31 7.14 1.22 7.15
N SER A 32 6.33 1.95 7.92
CA SER A 32 5.96 1.60 9.29
C SER A 32 4.44 1.62 9.50
N ASN A 33 3.97 1.29 10.72
CA ASN A 33 2.54 1.30 11.09
C ASN A 33 1.62 0.52 10.13
N VAL A 34 2.09 -0.62 9.62
CA VAL A 34 1.38 -1.43 8.63
C VAL A 34 0.09 -2.01 9.23
N ARG A 35 -1.05 -1.67 8.63
CA ARG A 35 -2.38 -2.16 9.02
C ARG A 35 -3.12 -2.69 7.80
N ILE A 36 -3.88 -3.77 7.98
CA ILE A 36 -4.75 -4.31 6.93
C ILE A 36 -6.19 -4.01 7.35
N ARG A 37 -6.93 -3.30 6.50
CA ARG A 37 -8.35 -3.00 6.70
C ARG A 37 -9.22 -4.22 6.37
N ASP A 38 -10.48 -4.15 6.76
CA ASP A 38 -11.43 -5.25 6.52
C ASP A 38 -11.71 -5.54 5.05
N ASP A 39 -11.52 -4.54 4.18
CA ASP A 39 -11.64 -4.66 2.72
C ASP A 39 -10.34 -5.13 2.03
N GLY A 40 -9.29 -5.48 2.80
CA GLY A 40 -7.99 -5.88 2.28
C GLY A 40 -7.09 -4.71 1.87
N THR A 41 -7.47 -3.46 2.15
CA THR A 41 -6.58 -2.32 1.90
C THR A 41 -5.41 -2.32 2.88
N LEU A 42 -4.19 -2.19 2.36
CA LEU A 42 -2.97 -2.05 3.15
C LEU A 42 -2.73 -0.57 3.46
N VAL A 43 -2.60 -0.23 4.73
CA VAL A 43 -2.33 1.12 5.22
C VAL A 43 -0.93 1.15 5.78
N VAL A 44 -0.12 2.12 5.36
CA VAL A 44 1.29 2.24 5.76
C VAL A 44 1.66 3.68 6.06
N HIS A 45 2.64 3.88 6.93
CA HIS A 45 3.25 5.17 7.20
C HIS A 45 4.59 5.31 6.46
N SER A 46 4.74 6.40 5.71
CA SER A 46 5.98 6.76 5.02
C SER A 46 6.59 7.98 5.70
N PRO A 47 7.79 7.87 6.31
CA PRO A 47 8.45 8.99 6.95
C PRO A 47 8.92 10.05 5.94
N ASP A 48 9.12 9.66 4.67
CA ASP A 48 9.56 10.55 3.62
C ASP A 48 8.38 11.22 2.89
N PRO A 49 8.49 12.51 2.53
CA PRO A 49 7.53 13.17 1.67
C PRO A 49 7.63 12.59 0.25
N GLY A 50 6.68 11.72 -0.10
CA GLY A 50 6.59 11.14 -1.43
C GLY A 50 5.80 9.83 -1.47
N TYR A 51 5.49 9.37 -2.68
CA TYR A 51 4.72 8.13 -2.90
C TYR A 51 5.56 6.97 -3.43
N ARG A 52 6.88 7.16 -3.63
CA ARG A 52 7.74 6.14 -4.27
C ARG A 52 7.75 4.83 -3.49
N GLN A 53 8.00 4.88 -2.18
CA GLN A 53 8.03 3.70 -1.33
C GLN A 53 6.67 2.97 -1.30
N ILE A 54 5.56 3.72 -1.43
CA ILE A 54 4.20 3.16 -1.50
C ILE A 54 3.97 2.45 -2.83
N PHE A 55 4.44 3.02 -3.95
CA PHE A 55 4.37 2.35 -5.26
C PHE A 55 5.24 1.10 -5.31
N ASP A 56 6.47 1.16 -4.79
CA ASP A 56 7.38 0.01 -4.71
C ASP A 56 6.77 -1.11 -3.84
N LEU A 57 6.06 -0.76 -2.76
CA LEU A 57 5.31 -1.73 -1.96
C LEU A 57 4.12 -2.31 -2.71
N ALA A 58 3.36 -1.51 -3.47
CA ALA A 58 2.21 -1.99 -4.22
C ALA A 58 2.61 -3.02 -5.28
N ASP A 59 3.70 -2.75 -6.01
CA ASP A 59 4.28 -3.66 -7.01
C ASP A 59 4.72 -4.99 -6.35
N ARG A 60 5.45 -4.90 -5.23
CA ARG A 60 5.90 -6.08 -4.50
C ARG A 60 4.76 -6.85 -3.83
N ALA A 61 3.71 -6.15 -3.41
CA ALA A 61 2.52 -6.77 -2.84
C ALA A 61 1.73 -7.54 -3.90
N GLU A 62 1.69 -7.03 -5.13
CA GLU A 62 1.14 -7.76 -6.27
C GLU A 62 1.94 -9.03 -6.57
N ASP A 63 3.27 -8.98 -6.58
CA ASP A 63 4.11 -10.18 -6.73
C ASP A 63 3.86 -11.24 -5.63
N ILE A 64 3.59 -10.80 -4.41
CA ILE A 64 3.34 -11.69 -3.26
C ILE A 64 1.95 -12.35 -3.35
N VAL A 65 0.93 -11.57 -3.69
CA VAL A 65 -0.48 -12.00 -3.65
C VAL A 65 -0.95 -12.58 -4.99
N GLY A 66 -0.25 -12.24 -6.09
CA GLY A 66 -0.63 -12.58 -7.46
C GLY A 66 -1.75 -11.70 -8.05
N CYS A 67 -2.16 -10.67 -7.32
CA CYS A 67 -3.27 -9.77 -7.65
C CYS A 67 -2.97 -8.36 -7.15
N TYR A 68 -3.60 -7.34 -7.76
CA TYR A 68 -3.43 -5.95 -7.36
C TYR A 68 -3.84 -5.73 -5.89
N VAL A 69 -2.90 -5.29 -5.05
CA VAL A 69 -3.18 -4.92 -3.65
C VAL A 69 -3.32 -3.40 -3.54
N HIS A 70 -4.45 -2.94 -3.00
CA HIS A 70 -4.65 -1.51 -2.77
C HIS A 70 -3.84 -1.06 -1.54
N VAL A 71 -2.87 -0.14 -1.75
CA VAL A 71 -2.01 0.40 -0.70
C VAL A 71 -2.24 1.90 -0.56
N ILE A 72 -2.45 2.37 0.67
CA ILE A 72 -2.61 3.79 1.00
C ILE A 72 -1.63 4.23 2.08
N GLY A 73 -1.10 5.44 1.93
CA GLY A 73 -0.35 6.12 2.98
C GLY A 73 -1.29 6.68 4.05
N ASP A 74 -0.96 6.53 5.33
CA ASP A 74 -1.65 7.21 6.43
C ASP A 74 -1.12 8.63 6.69
N ASN A 75 -0.19 9.09 5.84
CA ASN A 75 0.31 10.45 5.82
C ASN A 75 -0.88 11.40 5.67
N VAL A 76 -1.40 11.85 6.82
CA VAL A 76 -2.23 13.04 6.91
C VAL A 76 -1.45 14.12 6.17
N PRO A 77 -2.04 14.87 5.22
CA PRO A 77 -1.34 16.01 4.67
C PRO A 77 -0.89 16.83 5.86
N ALA A 78 0.42 16.86 6.10
CA ALA A 78 0.97 17.77 7.07
C ALA A 78 0.45 19.12 6.59
N ALA A 79 -0.36 19.79 7.42
CA ALA A 79 -0.71 21.18 7.22
C ALA A 79 0.54 22.05 7.45
N GLU A 80 1.68 21.65 6.90
CA GLU A 80 2.86 22.47 6.72
C GLU A 80 2.57 23.40 5.54
N GLY A 81 1.86 24.51 5.80
CA GLY A 81 1.94 25.66 4.90
C GLY A 81 0.68 26.48 4.63
N ALA A 82 -0.44 26.30 5.31
CA ALA A 82 -1.50 27.31 5.27
C ALA A 82 -1.24 28.38 6.34
N ARG A 83 -0.43 29.38 5.98
CA ARG A 83 -0.17 30.60 6.76
C ARG A 83 -1.49 31.20 7.29
N PRO A 84 -1.53 31.82 8.49
CA PRO A 84 -2.65 32.69 8.82
C PRO A 84 -2.69 33.83 7.78
N LEU A 85 -3.83 33.98 7.12
CA LEU A 85 -4.19 35.23 6.43
C LEU A 85 -4.59 36.27 7.47
#